data_AF-A0A0K3AZZ9-F1
#
_entry.id   AF-A0A0K3AZZ9-F1
#
_cell.length_a   1.000
_cell.length_b   1.000
_cell.length_c   1.000
_cell.angle_alpha   90.00
_cell.angle_beta   90.00
_cell.angle_gamma   90.00
#
_symmetry.space_group_name_H-M   'P 1'
#
loop_
_entity.id
_entity.type
_entity.pdbx_description
1 polymer ?
#
loop_
_entity_poly.entity_id
_entity_poly.type
_entity_poly.pdbx_seq_one_letter_code
_entity_poly.pdbx_strand_id
1 'polypeptide(L)'
;MRFTQPNNSVLDEWTRLAATELGVSPDELDKQALVSLARCVGRDVGGMAAPLACYLLGIAVGRGMSLPDAVSRVSTVVEQWRGPDWRD
;
A
#
# COMPACT_ATOMS: atom_id res chain seq x y z
N MET A 1 8.38 -23.74 -23.55
CA MET A 1 7.33 -22.71 -23.63
C MET A 1 7.24 -22.05 -22.27
N ARG A 2 7.79 -20.83 -22.12
CA ARG A 2 7.82 -20.11 -20.83
C ARG A 2 6.57 -19.24 -20.77
N PHE A 3 5.64 -19.57 -19.88
CA PHE A 3 4.51 -18.69 -19.60
C PHE A 3 5.02 -17.49 -18.82
N THR A 4 5.31 -16.39 -19.50
CA THR A 4 5.28 -15.06 -18.88
C THR A 4 3.83 -14.81 -18.48
N GLN A 5 3.48 -15.13 -17.24
CA GLN A 5 2.30 -14.50 -16.67
C GLN A 5 2.62 -13.00 -16.50
N PRO A 6 1.67 -12.10 -16.82
CA PRO A 6 1.87 -10.69 -16.54
C PRO A 6 2.10 -10.54 -15.04
N ASN A 7 3.07 -9.72 -14.63
CA ASN A 7 3.49 -9.50 -13.23
C ASN A 7 2.32 -9.26 -12.25
N ASN A 8 1.16 -8.88 -12.78
CA ASN A 8 -0.12 -8.82 -12.08
C ASN A 8 -0.50 -10.17 -11.41
N SER A 9 -0.26 -11.32 -12.03
CA SER A 9 -0.69 -12.61 -11.46
C SER A 9 0.12 -13.04 -10.23
N VAL A 10 1.41 -12.70 -10.15
CA VAL A 10 2.25 -13.09 -9.00
C VAL A 10 1.85 -12.30 -7.77
N LEU A 11 1.65 -10.98 -7.92
CA LEU A 11 1.19 -10.14 -6.82
C LEU A 11 -0.22 -10.56 -6.38
N ASP A 12 -1.10 -10.86 -7.33
CA ASP A 12 -2.48 -11.27 -7.05
C ASP A 12 -2.52 -12.61 -6.31
N GLU A 13 -1.76 -13.60 -6.79
CA GLU A 13 -1.70 -14.92 -6.17
C GLU A 13 -1.04 -14.86 -4.78
N TRP A 14 0.06 -14.12 -4.64
CA TRP A 14 0.70 -13.93 -3.34
C TRP A 14 -0.25 -13.22 -2.35
N THR A 15 -0.96 -12.18 -2.81
CA THR A 15 -1.92 -11.44 -1.98
C THR A 15 -3.06 -12.35 -1.54
N ARG A 16 -3.59 -13.17 -2.45
CA ARG A 16 -4.64 -14.15 -2.15
C ARG A 16 -4.19 -15.16 -1.10
N LEU A 17 -2.98 -15.72 -1.23
CA LEU A 17 -2.41 -16.66 -0.26
C LEU A 17 -2.22 -15.99 1.11
N ALA A 18 -1.58 -14.83 1.14
CA ALA A 18 -1.36 -14.08 2.39
C ALA A 18 -2.67 -13.68 3.08
N ALA A 19 -3.67 -13.23 2.33
CA ALA A 19 -4.99 -12.89 2.88
C ALA A 19 -5.68 -14.13 3.49
N THR A 20 -5.58 -15.28 2.81
CA THR A 20 -6.12 -16.56 3.32
C THR A 20 -5.48 -16.93 4.65
N GLU A 21 -4.14 -16.87 4.77
CA GLU A 21 -3.42 -17.19 6.01
C GLU A 21 -3.76 -16.23 7.17
N LEU A 22 -4.07 -14.96 6.84
CA LEU A 22 -4.45 -13.95 7.83
C LEU A 22 -5.95 -13.97 8.16
N GLY A 23 -6.75 -14.81 7.49
CA GLY A 23 -8.21 -14.84 7.66
C GLY A 23 -8.90 -13.57 7.14
N VAL A 24 -8.30 -12.87 6.17
CA VAL A 24 -8.82 -11.65 5.57
C VAL A 24 -9.42 -11.99 4.20
N SER A 25 -10.59 -11.43 3.88
CA SER A 25 -11.14 -11.58 2.54
C SER A 25 -10.30 -10.79 1.53
N PRO A 26 -9.85 -11.40 0.41
CA PRO A 26 -9.13 -10.68 -0.64
C PRO A 26 -9.94 -9.51 -1.22
N ASP A 27 -11.27 -9.58 -1.17
CA ASP A 27 -12.19 -8.56 -1.69
C ASP A 27 -12.29 -7.33 -0.78
N GLU A 28 -11.84 -7.43 0.47
CA GLU A 28 -11.77 -6.28 1.40
C GLU A 28 -10.58 -5.37 1.10
N LEU A 29 -9.65 -5.82 0.26
CA LEU A 29 -8.43 -5.10 -0.08
C LEU A 29 -8.57 -4.33 -1.38
N ASP A 30 -8.63 -2.99 -1.31
CA ASP A 30 -8.33 -2.15 -2.49
C ASP A 30 -6.82 -2.14 -2.76
N LYS A 31 -6.35 -3.23 -3.35
CA LYS A 31 -4.94 -3.45 -3.71
C LYS A 31 -4.40 -2.33 -4.60
N GLN A 32 -5.21 -1.85 -5.53
CA GLN A 32 -4.77 -0.81 -6.47
C GLN A 32 -4.51 0.51 -5.73
N ALA A 33 -5.41 0.91 -4.84
CA ALA A 33 -5.22 2.09 -4.00
C ALA A 33 -3.98 1.96 -3.09
N LEU A 34 -3.82 0.82 -2.40
CA LEU A 34 -2.70 0.59 -1.50
C LEU A 34 -1.34 0.59 -2.20
N VAL A 35 -1.22 -0.12 -3.33
CA VAL A 35 0.03 -0.15 -4.10
C VAL A 35 0.34 1.21 -4.69
N SER A 36 -0.67 1.95 -5.15
CA SER A 36 -0.49 3.30 -5.68
C SER A 36 0.00 4.27 -4.60
N LEU A 37 -0.58 4.21 -3.40
CA LEU A 37 -0.13 5.01 -2.26
C LEU A 37 1.30 4.63 -1.84
N ALA A 38 1.61 3.35 -1.72
CA ALA A 38 2.94 2.88 -1.35
C ALA A 38 4.01 3.39 -2.33
N ARG A 39 3.71 3.36 -3.65
CA ARG A 39 4.58 3.93 -4.68
C ARG A 39 4.73 5.45 -4.54
N CYS A 40 3.65 6.15 -4.25
CA CYS A 40 3.65 7.60 -4.02
C CYS A 40 4.57 7.97 -2.84
N VAL A 41 4.34 7.36 -1.68
CA VAL A 41 5.15 7.56 -0.47
C VAL A 41 6.61 7.17 -0.71
N GLY A 42 6.87 6.03 -1.35
CA GLY A 42 8.22 5.57 -1.63
C GLY A 42 9.02 6.52 -2.53
N ARG A 43 8.34 7.19 -3.46
CA ARG A 43 8.93 8.18 -4.36
C ARG A 43 9.16 9.52 -3.68
N ASP A 44 8.14 10.04 -3.00
CA ASP A 44 8.08 11.45 -2.58
C ASP A 44 8.52 11.66 -1.11
N VAL A 45 8.57 10.60 -0.30
CA VAL A 45 9.01 10.64 1.12
C VAL A 45 10.23 9.76 1.35
N GLY A 46 10.26 8.56 0.76
CA GLY A 46 11.42 7.68 0.74
C GLY A 46 11.10 6.20 0.81
N GLY A 47 12.02 5.36 0.32
CA GLY A 47 11.78 3.92 0.19
C GLY A 47 11.36 3.23 1.49
N MET A 48 11.92 3.65 2.63
CA MET A 48 11.57 3.15 3.97
C MET A 48 10.21 3.64 4.47
N ALA A 49 9.67 4.75 3.93
CA ALA A 49 8.40 5.32 4.35
C ALA A 49 7.20 4.53 3.80
N ALA A 50 7.34 3.88 2.64
CA ALA A 50 6.27 3.09 2.02
C ALA A 50 5.72 1.96 2.92
N PRO A 51 6.55 1.05 3.49
CA PRO A 51 6.04 0.01 4.40
C PRO A 51 5.44 0.58 5.69
N LEU A 52 5.98 1.69 6.21
CA LEU A 52 5.44 2.36 7.39
C LEU A 52 4.05 2.95 7.12
N ALA A 53 3.87 3.58 5.96
CA ALA A 53 2.57 4.10 5.54
C ALA A 53 1.53 2.98 5.43
N CYS A 54 1.86 1.85 4.78
CA CYS A 54 0.96 0.71 4.69
C CYS A 54 0.56 0.14 6.06
N TYR A 55 1.52 0.04 6.98
CA TYR A 55 1.24 -0.43 8.34
C TYR A 55 0.32 0.53 9.12
N LEU A 56 0.56 1.85 9.01
CA LEU A 56 -0.29 2.87 9.63
C LEU A 56 -1.71 2.87 9.05
N LEU A 57 -1.85 2.67 7.73
CA LEU A 57 -3.16 2.48 7.10
C LEU A 57 -3.88 1.28 7.70
N GLY A 58 -3.21 0.14 7.82
CA GLY A 58 -3.76 -1.06 8.46
C GLY A 58 -4.25 -0.80 9.88
N ILE A 59 -3.47 -0.09 10.70
CA ILE A 59 -3.89 0.30 12.06
C ILE A 59 -5.11 1.22 12.03
N ALA A 60 -5.13 2.24 11.15
CA ALA A 60 -6.24 3.19 11.07
C ALA A 60 -7.54 2.50 10.63
N VAL A 61 -7.46 1.62 9.63
CA VAL A 61 -8.59 0.82 9.15
C VAL A 61 -9.08 -0.13 10.24
N GLY A 62 -8.18 -0.83 10.95
CA GLY A 62 -8.54 -1.66 12.10
C GLY A 62 -9.17 -0.89 13.26
N ARG A 63 -9.02 0.43 13.30
CA ARG A 63 -9.68 1.34 14.27
C ARG A 63 -10.99 1.95 13.75
N GLY A 64 -11.46 1.53 12.57
CA GLY A 64 -12.74 1.93 11.99
C GLY A 64 -12.69 3.07 10.97
N MET A 65 -11.50 3.52 10.54
CA MET A 65 -11.38 4.43 9.41
C MET A 65 -11.62 3.70 8.09
N SER A 66 -12.33 4.31 7.14
CA SER A 66 -12.43 3.71 5.80
C SER A 66 -11.06 3.74 5.09
N LEU A 67 -10.76 2.72 4.28
CA LEU A 67 -9.52 2.70 3.49
C LEU A 67 -9.40 3.93 2.56
N PRO A 68 -10.45 4.37 1.84
CA PRO A 68 -10.38 5.59 1.03
C PRO A 68 -10.03 6.84 1.84
N ASP A 69 -10.60 7.00 3.05
CA ASP A 69 -10.28 8.14 3.92
C ASP A 69 -8.83 8.08 4.41
N ALA A 70 -8.35 6.89 4.79
CA ALA A 70 -6.97 6.71 5.24
C ALA A 70 -5.97 7.01 4.12
N VAL A 71 -6.24 6.52 2.90
CA VAL A 71 -5.44 6.80 1.69
C VAL A 71 -5.43 8.30 1.38
N SER A 72 -6.59 8.95 1.40
CA SER A 72 -6.71 10.39 1.13
C SER A 72 -5.87 11.21 2.11
N ARG A 73 -6.00 10.94 3.42
CA ARG A 73 -5.25 11.67 4.45
C ARG A 73 -3.75 11.49 4.33
N VAL A 74 -3.27 10.27 4.08
CA VAL A 74 -1.82 10.04 3.90
C VAL A 74 -1.33 10.68 2.60
N SER A 75 -2.12 10.66 1.53
CA SER A 75 -1.78 11.37 0.28
C SER A 75 -1.61 12.87 0.52
N THR A 76 -2.50 13.50 1.28
CA THR A 76 -2.36 14.91 1.69
C THR A 76 -1.09 15.17 2.49
N VAL A 77 -0.68 14.26 3.39
CA VAL A 77 0.58 14.38 4.12
C VAL A 77 1.78 14.32 3.16
N VAL A 78 1.75 13.43 2.17
CA VAL A 78 2.80 13.33 1.14
C VAL A 78 2.88 14.62 0.31
N GLU A 79 1.76 15.17 -0.15
CA GLU A 79 1.71 16.42 -0.93
C GLU A 79 2.26 17.62 -0.15
N GLN A 80 2.03 17.65 1.16
CA GLN A 80 2.49 18.70 2.06
C GLN A 80 3.92 18.48 2.56
N TRP A 81 4.54 17.33 2.29
CA TRP A 81 5.89 17.04 2.73
C TRP A 81 6.88 18.04 2.15
N ARG A 82 7.71 18.62 3.03
CA ARG A 82 8.82 19.55 2.71
C ARG A 82 10.10 19.14 3.44
N GLY A 83 10.18 17.86 3.84
CA GLY A 83 11.33 17.33 4.55
C GLY A 83 12.57 17.19 3.63
N PRO A 84 13.70 16.76 4.21
CA PRO A 84 14.91 16.49 3.43
C PRO A 84 14.61 15.48 2.31
N ASP A 85 15.29 15.61 1.16
CA ASP A 85 15.30 14.51 0.21
C ASP A 85 15.96 13.33 0.93
N TRP A 86 15.27 12.20 1.01
CA TRP A 86 15.81 11.00 1.67
C TRP A 86 17.03 10.44 0.93
N ARG A 87 17.32 10.96 -0.27
CA ARG A 87 18.52 10.66 -1.07
C ARG A 87 19.72 11.55 -0.72
N ASP A 88 19.52 12.62 0.05
CA ASP A 88 20.59 13.47 0.61
C ASP A 88 21.17 12.84 1.89
#